data_AF-A0A9E5YGQ8-F1
#
_entry.id   AF-A0A9E5YGQ8-F1
#
_cell.length_a   1.000
_cell.length_b   1.000
_cell.length_c   1.000
_cell.angle_alpha   90.00
_cell.angle_beta   90.00
_cell.angle_gamma   90.00
#
_symmetry.space_group_name_H-M   'P 1'
#
loop_
_entity.id
_entity.type
_entity.pdbx_description
1 polymer ?
#
loop_
_entity_poly.entity_id
_entity_poly.type
_entity_poly.pdbx_seq_one_letter_code
_entity_poly.pdbx_strand_id
1 'polypeptide(L)'
;MKSDVFMTAQVEHKKNSFFLRSLLWALVAVYTLVLPHVILIYNAIAKHFSSEIAGKVSIALIILLGIAYFLAVLVLKKGIKALALLVPCAIIVWVFISIESNPNKYIHIPEYIIMTWLLFEVLALDYKDKGIFVLVFICAALLGIVDEMMQGIIPNRHYGWQDMIMNSAAALMGIFTLAGLRKAPTGDWAWTGGLKEFKPALGIMVFGAAGAVLTCVYLFDVKALAFRNVYPFWLLGWNGLFIVTGSVAVFFQKRLYKPINPGNDEDSNPYDQAMTARLWILCPLVILIIIHTLVLLTAVAGLPFN
;
A
#
# COMPACT_ATOMS: atom_id res chain seq x y z
N MET A 1 20.31 6.21 42.40
CA MET A 1 19.04 5.52 42.73
C MET A 1 17.81 6.08 42.00
N LYS A 2 17.52 7.40 41.97
CA LYS A 2 16.47 7.94 41.07
C LYS A 2 16.88 7.95 39.58
N SER A 3 18.16 8.14 39.26
CA SER A 3 18.67 8.13 37.88
C SER A 3 18.51 6.77 37.18
N ASP A 4 18.70 5.68 37.92
CA ASP A 4 18.75 4.32 37.36
C ASP A 4 17.35 3.83 36.95
N VAL A 5 16.31 4.25 37.68
CA VAL A 5 14.90 3.94 37.38
C VAL A 5 14.39 4.70 36.15
N PHE A 6 14.84 5.94 35.94
CA PHE A 6 14.48 6.70 34.74
C PHE A 6 15.15 6.15 33.48
N MET A 7 16.40 5.67 33.58
CA MET A 7 17.09 5.05 32.45
C MET A 7 16.45 3.72 32.03
N THR A 8 16.06 2.85 32.96
CA THR A 8 15.38 1.58 32.62
C THR A 8 14.05 1.81 31.92
N ALA A 9 13.23 2.75 32.39
CA ALA A 9 11.92 3.06 31.79
C ALA A 9 12.02 3.60 30.35
N GLN A 10 13.01 4.47 30.07
CA GLN A 10 13.21 4.99 28.70
C GLN A 10 13.72 3.92 27.73
N VAL A 11 14.59 3.02 28.20
CA VAL A 11 15.11 1.91 27.41
C VAL A 11 13.99 0.91 27.07
N GLU A 12 13.12 0.59 28.04
CA GLU A 12 11.95 -0.28 27.81
C GLU A 12 10.95 0.33 26.84
N HIS A 13 10.62 1.62 26.96
CA HIS A 13 9.71 2.29 26.03
C HIS A 13 10.24 2.28 24.58
N LYS A 14 11.54 2.54 24.40
CA LYS A 14 12.18 2.51 23.07
C LYS A 14 12.24 1.10 22.48
N LYS A 15 12.48 0.08 23.30
CA LYS A 15 12.47 -1.33 22.88
C LYS A 15 11.08 -1.76 22.43
N ASN A 16 10.04 -1.41 23.19
CA ASN A 16 8.66 -1.75 22.88
C ASN A 16 8.17 -1.06 21.59
N SER A 17 8.56 0.20 21.36
CA SER A 17 8.20 0.90 20.12
C SER A 17 8.89 0.32 18.89
N PHE A 18 10.16 -0.08 19.00
CA PHE A 18 10.86 -0.77 17.91
C PHE A 18 10.20 -2.11 17.56
N PHE A 19 9.90 -2.94 18.57
CA PHE A 19 9.26 -4.23 18.34
C PHE A 19 7.88 -4.09 17.66
N LEU A 20 7.04 -3.16 18.12
CA LEU A 20 5.74 -2.89 17.53
C LEU A 20 5.86 -2.46 16.06
N ARG A 21 6.80 -1.56 15.72
CA ARG A 21 7.05 -1.14 14.34
C ARG A 21 7.40 -2.32 13.44
N SER A 22 8.35 -3.14 13.89
CA SER A 22 8.78 -4.33 13.14
C SER A 22 7.64 -5.32 12.95
N LEU A 23 6.83 -5.55 13.98
CA LEU A 23 5.67 -6.44 13.92
C LEU A 23 4.63 -5.95 12.91
N LEU A 24 4.28 -4.66 12.92
CA LEU A 24 3.30 -4.11 11.98
C LEU A 24 3.80 -4.12 10.54
N TRP A 25 5.07 -3.80 10.29
CA TRP A 25 5.66 -3.92 8.95
C TRP A 25 5.70 -5.38 8.48
N ALA A 26 6.02 -6.33 9.37
CA ALA A 26 5.97 -7.75 9.05
C ALA A 26 4.53 -8.19 8.72
N LEU A 27 3.53 -7.68 9.46
CA LEU A 27 2.13 -7.96 9.19
C LEU A 27 1.70 -7.43 7.82
N VAL A 28 2.08 -6.20 7.45
CA VAL A 28 1.83 -5.66 6.09
C VAL A 28 2.47 -6.56 5.03
N ALA A 29 3.74 -6.93 5.20
CA ALA A 29 4.46 -7.77 4.23
C ALA A 29 3.83 -9.16 4.09
N VAL A 30 3.52 -9.84 5.20
CA VAL A 30 2.85 -11.14 5.19
C VAL A 30 1.48 -11.03 4.56
N TYR A 31 0.71 -10.00 4.90
CA TYR A 31 -0.61 -9.79 4.33
C TYR A 31 -0.53 -9.59 2.81
N THR A 32 0.37 -8.74 2.30
CA THR A 32 0.63 -8.56 0.86
C THR A 32 0.97 -9.88 0.17
N LEU A 33 1.83 -10.71 0.76
CA LEU A 33 2.24 -11.99 0.17
C LEU A 33 1.11 -13.03 0.15
N VAL A 34 0.16 -12.94 1.08
CA VAL A 34 -0.97 -13.87 1.19
C VAL A 34 -2.11 -13.52 0.24
N LEU A 35 -2.32 -12.24 -0.08
CA LEU A 35 -3.44 -11.76 -0.91
C LEU A 35 -3.64 -12.56 -2.21
N PRO A 36 -2.60 -12.79 -3.06
CA PRO A 36 -2.80 -13.51 -4.32
C PRO A 36 -3.32 -14.95 -4.14
N HIS A 37 -3.14 -15.53 -2.96
CA HIS A 37 -3.51 -16.91 -2.62
C HIS A 37 -4.92 -17.05 -2.02
N VAL A 38 -5.65 -15.96 -1.76
CA VAL A 38 -7.04 -16.02 -1.25
C VAL A 38 -7.96 -16.77 -2.22
N ILE A 39 -7.62 -16.80 -3.52
CA ILE A 39 -8.31 -17.63 -4.52
C ILE A 39 -8.38 -19.12 -4.14
N LEU A 40 -7.41 -19.64 -3.38
CA LEU A 40 -7.43 -21.03 -2.92
C LEU A 40 -8.60 -21.28 -1.97
N ILE A 41 -8.90 -20.31 -1.11
CA ILE A 41 -10.05 -20.36 -0.19
C ILE A 41 -11.34 -20.28 -1.00
N TYR A 42 -11.42 -19.35 -1.95
CA TYR A 42 -12.57 -19.25 -2.86
C TYR A 42 -12.83 -20.57 -3.59
N ASN A 43 -11.79 -21.16 -4.19
CA ASN A 43 -11.89 -22.42 -4.92
C ASN A 43 -12.31 -23.58 -4.00
N ALA A 44 -11.83 -23.61 -2.76
CA ALA A 44 -12.25 -24.61 -1.77
C ALA A 44 -13.75 -24.48 -1.44
N ILE A 45 -14.24 -23.26 -1.24
CA ILE A 45 -15.67 -22.99 -0.98
C ILE A 45 -16.51 -23.34 -2.22
N ALA A 46 -16.09 -22.91 -3.40
CA ALA A 46 -16.79 -23.15 -4.65
C ALA A 46 -16.88 -24.65 -4.97
N LYS A 47 -15.83 -25.42 -4.67
CA LYS A 47 -15.79 -26.88 -4.83
C LYS A 47 -16.72 -27.61 -3.87
N HIS A 48 -16.87 -27.12 -2.63
CA HIS A 48 -17.67 -27.80 -1.61
C HIS A 48 -19.15 -27.41 -1.64
N PHE A 49 -19.46 -26.16 -2.01
CA PHE A 49 -20.82 -25.61 -2.00
C PHE A 49 -21.29 -25.27 -3.42
N SER A 50 -20.91 -24.12 -3.94
CA SER A 50 -21.10 -23.68 -5.34
C SER A 50 -20.35 -22.37 -5.58
N SER A 51 -20.12 -22.02 -6.85
CA SER A 51 -19.56 -20.71 -7.23
C SER A 51 -20.47 -19.54 -6.82
N GLU A 52 -21.78 -19.74 -6.84
CA GLU A 52 -22.77 -18.75 -6.39
C GLU A 52 -22.62 -18.46 -4.89
N ILE A 53 -22.47 -19.50 -4.05
CA ILE A 53 -22.26 -19.36 -2.61
C ILE A 53 -20.91 -18.70 -2.34
N ALA A 54 -19.86 -19.10 -3.06
CA ALA A 54 -18.54 -18.50 -2.93
C ALA A 54 -18.56 -16.99 -3.25
N GLY A 55 -19.31 -16.57 -4.28
CA GLY A 55 -19.49 -15.16 -4.62
C GLY A 55 -20.22 -14.35 -3.54
N LYS A 56 -21.18 -14.97 -2.82
CA LYS A 56 -21.89 -14.32 -1.70
C LYS A 56 -20.97 -14.05 -0.50
N VAL A 57 -19.87 -14.79 -0.35
CA VAL A 57 -18.89 -14.57 0.74
C VAL A 57 -18.28 -13.17 0.65
N SER A 58 -17.83 -12.75 -0.53
CA SER A 58 -17.24 -11.42 -0.74
C SER A 58 -18.23 -10.31 -0.36
N ILE A 59 -19.48 -10.43 -0.80
CA ILE A 59 -20.56 -9.47 -0.47
C ILE A 59 -20.83 -9.46 1.05
N ALA A 60 -20.89 -10.63 1.68
CA ALA A 60 -21.08 -10.74 3.12
C ALA A 60 -19.96 -10.08 3.91
N LEU A 61 -18.70 -10.21 3.46
CA LEU A 61 -17.54 -9.53 4.07
C LEU A 61 -17.63 -8.01 3.92
N ILE A 62 -18.04 -7.51 2.76
CA ILE A 62 -18.24 -6.07 2.53
C ILE A 62 -19.32 -5.52 3.49
N ILE A 63 -20.46 -6.22 3.59
CA ILE A 63 -21.55 -5.85 4.50
C ILE A 63 -21.07 -5.88 5.96
N LEU A 64 -20.33 -6.92 6.35
CA LEU A 64 -19.80 -7.07 7.70
C LEU A 64 -18.84 -5.93 8.06
N LEU A 65 -17.96 -5.53 7.14
CA LEU A 65 -17.08 -4.37 7.34
C LEU A 65 -17.87 -3.06 7.47
N GLY A 66 -18.93 -2.89 6.67
CA GLY A 66 -19.83 -1.74 6.77
C GLY A 66 -20.55 -1.67 8.12
N ILE A 67 -21.07 -2.81 8.60
CA ILE A 67 -21.70 -2.92 9.93
C ILE A 67 -20.67 -2.66 11.02
N ALA A 68 -19.48 -3.27 10.94
CA ALA A 68 -18.42 -3.06 11.91
C ALA A 68 -18.02 -1.58 12.00
N TYR A 69 -17.89 -0.89 10.87
CA TYR A 69 -17.65 0.55 10.83
C TYR A 69 -18.78 1.35 11.47
N PHE A 70 -20.04 1.05 11.12
CA PHE A 70 -21.21 1.70 11.70
C PHE A 70 -21.22 1.57 13.24
N LEU A 71 -21.03 0.35 13.75
CA LEU A 71 -20.96 0.08 15.17
C LEU A 71 -19.77 0.81 15.83
N ALA A 72 -18.60 0.82 15.19
CA ALA A 72 -17.43 1.55 15.68
C ALA A 72 -17.70 3.06 15.78
N VAL A 73 -18.39 3.66 14.81
CA VAL A 73 -18.82 5.07 14.86
C VAL A 73 -19.73 5.34 16.06
N LEU A 74 -20.71 4.46 16.32
CA LEU A 74 -21.61 4.59 17.47
C LEU A 74 -20.87 4.44 18.80
N VAL A 75 -20.04 3.41 18.95
CA VAL A 75 -19.26 3.13 20.17
C VAL A 75 -18.28 4.27 20.46
N LEU A 76 -17.62 4.80 19.44
CA LEU A 76 -16.69 5.93 19.55
C LEU A 76 -17.41 7.29 19.59
N LYS A 77 -18.75 7.31 19.61
CA LYS A 77 -19.61 8.51 19.67
C LYS A 77 -19.24 9.54 18.60
N LYS A 78 -18.89 9.09 17.39
CA LYS A 78 -18.61 9.99 16.26
C LYS A 78 -19.91 10.58 15.73
N GLY A 79 -19.84 11.79 15.19
CA GLY A 79 -21.02 12.47 14.63
C GLY A 79 -21.50 11.84 13.31
N ILE A 80 -22.72 12.21 12.89
CA ILE A 80 -23.36 11.74 11.64
C ILE A 80 -22.49 11.93 10.38
N LYS A 81 -21.60 12.93 10.39
CA LYS A 81 -20.63 13.16 9.30
C LYS A 81 -19.70 11.96 9.07
N ALA A 82 -19.35 11.22 10.11
CA ALA A 82 -18.57 9.98 9.96
C ALA A 82 -19.42 8.89 9.28
N LEU A 83 -20.69 8.74 9.64
CA LEU A 83 -21.58 7.79 8.96
C LEU A 83 -21.84 8.16 7.50
N ALA A 84 -21.87 9.45 7.16
CA ALA A 84 -22.03 9.91 5.79
C ALA A 84 -20.91 9.42 4.85
N LEU A 85 -19.73 9.03 5.38
CA LEU A 85 -18.65 8.43 4.62
C LEU A 85 -18.99 7.01 4.09
N LEU A 86 -20.05 6.37 4.57
CA LEU A 86 -20.58 5.14 3.96
C LEU A 86 -21.23 5.38 2.61
N VAL A 87 -21.71 6.60 2.32
CA VAL A 87 -22.35 6.93 1.03
C VAL A 87 -21.39 6.76 -0.15
N PRO A 88 -20.20 7.39 -0.18
CA PRO A 88 -19.26 7.16 -1.26
C PRO A 88 -18.76 5.71 -1.31
N CYS A 89 -18.62 5.01 -0.17
CA CYS A 89 -18.30 3.59 -0.14
C CYS A 89 -19.39 2.74 -0.83
N ALA A 90 -20.66 3.00 -0.55
CA ALA A 90 -21.78 2.30 -1.18
C ALA A 90 -21.85 2.57 -2.69
N ILE A 91 -21.57 3.81 -3.12
CA ILE A 91 -21.48 4.16 -4.55
C ILE A 91 -20.37 3.36 -5.24
N ILE A 92 -19.18 3.29 -4.64
CA ILE A 92 -18.05 2.52 -5.19
C ILE A 92 -18.43 1.04 -5.35
N VAL A 93 -19.01 0.43 -4.31
CA VAL A 93 -19.46 -0.97 -4.34
C VAL A 93 -20.52 -1.18 -5.42
N TRP A 94 -21.50 -0.28 -5.52
CA TRP A 94 -22.56 -0.35 -6.52
C TRP A 94 -22.01 -0.24 -7.96
N VAL A 95 -21.05 0.67 -8.20
CA VAL A 95 -20.39 0.79 -9.51
C VAL A 95 -19.69 -0.52 -9.87
N PHE A 96 -18.91 -1.11 -8.96
CA PHE A 96 -18.22 -2.36 -9.24
C PHE A 96 -19.16 -3.53 -9.51
N ILE A 97 -20.22 -3.68 -8.70
CA ILE A 97 -21.21 -4.72 -8.92
C ILE A 97 -21.93 -4.55 -10.27
N SER A 98 -22.05 -3.31 -10.75
CA SER A 98 -22.69 -3.01 -12.04
C SER A 98 -21.81 -3.32 -13.25
N ILE A 99 -20.47 -3.30 -13.11
CA ILE A 99 -19.54 -3.46 -14.24
C ILE A 99 -18.80 -4.80 -14.24
N GLU A 100 -18.62 -5.43 -13.08
CA GLU A 100 -17.90 -6.70 -12.95
C GLU A 100 -18.89 -7.81 -12.61
N SER A 101 -19.10 -8.75 -13.53
CA SER A 101 -20.09 -9.81 -13.35
C SER A 101 -19.57 -10.96 -12.49
N ASN A 102 -18.25 -11.09 -12.31
CA ASN A 102 -17.65 -12.15 -11.52
C ASN A 102 -17.59 -11.78 -10.03
N PRO A 103 -18.45 -12.36 -9.17
CA PRO A 103 -18.52 -11.97 -7.77
C PRO A 103 -17.29 -12.38 -6.95
N ASN A 104 -16.44 -13.27 -7.47
CA ASN A 104 -15.16 -13.59 -6.86
C ASN A 104 -14.28 -12.34 -6.73
N LYS A 105 -14.28 -11.49 -7.76
CA LYS A 105 -13.45 -10.29 -7.78
C LYS A 105 -13.84 -9.26 -6.73
N TYR A 106 -15.07 -9.31 -6.20
CA TYR A 106 -15.42 -8.42 -5.09
C TYR A 106 -14.62 -8.68 -3.81
N ILE A 107 -13.86 -9.79 -3.72
CA ILE A 107 -12.98 -10.07 -2.58
C ILE A 107 -11.85 -9.04 -2.43
N HIS A 108 -11.45 -8.40 -3.52
CA HIS A 108 -10.48 -7.31 -3.53
C HIS A 108 -10.94 -6.13 -2.64
N ILE A 109 -12.25 -5.91 -2.51
CA ILE A 109 -12.80 -4.80 -1.73
C ILE A 109 -12.46 -4.92 -0.23
N PRO A 110 -12.89 -5.98 0.49
CA PRO A 110 -12.52 -6.14 1.89
C PRO A 110 -11.01 -6.27 2.10
N GLU A 111 -10.29 -6.92 1.16
CA GLU A 111 -8.85 -7.10 1.24
C GLU A 111 -8.09 -5.77 1.31
N TYR A 112 -8.43 -4.82 0.43
CA TYR A 112 -7.74 -3.54 0.35
C TYR A 112 -8.22 -2.51 1.36
N ILE A 113 -9.45 -2.63 1.88
CA ILE A 113 -9.88 -1.89 3.08
C ILE A 113 -8.98 -2.26 4.26
N ILE A 114 -8.75 -3.56 4.50
CA ILE A 114 -7.89 -4.04 5.59
C ILE A 114 -6.42 -3.67 5.35
N MET A 115 -5.90 -3.82 4.12
CA MET A 115 -4.55 -3.37 3.77
C MET A 115 -4.34 -1.89 4.13
N THR A 116 -5.33 -1.06 3.80
CA THR A 116 -5.30 0.38 4.06
C THR A 116 -5.27 0.69 5.55
N TRP A 117 -6.02 -0.06 6.36
CA TRP A 117 -5.97 0.06 7.82
C TRP A 117 -4.61 -0.34 8.38
N LEU A 118 -4.05 -1.47 7.93
CA LEU A 118 -2.72 -1.92 8.37
C LEU A 118 -1.63 -0.92 8.02
N LEU A 119 -1.64 -0.39 6.78
CA LEU A 119 -0.71 0.66 6.35
C LEU A 119 -0.86 1.93 7.18
N PHE A 120 -2.09 2.34 7.51
CA PHE A 120 -2.31 3.49 8.38
C PHE A 120 -1.71 3.26 9.77
N GLU A 121 -1.96 2.11 10.40
CA GLU A 121 -1.44 1.83 11.76
C GLU A 121 0.08 1.85 11.80
N VAL A 122 0.76 1.28 10.79
CA VAL A 122 2.22 1.29 10.76
C VAL A 122 2.81 2.66 10.45
N LEU A 123 2.22 3.40 9.50
CA LEU A 123 2.71 4.73 9.12
C LEU A 123 2.44 5.78 10.21
N ALA A 124 1.32 5.68 10.93
CA ALA A 124 0.95 6.61 12.00
C ALA A 124 1.92 6.59 13.19
N LEU A 125 2.76 5.55 13.33
CA LEU A 125 3.79 5.51 14.36
C LEU A 125 4.85 6.61 14.18
N ASP A 126 5.20 6.92 12.93
CA ASP A 126 6.28 7.85 12.57
C ASP A 126 5.81 9.11 11.83
N TYR A 127 4.60 9.09 11.24
CA TYR A 127 4.04 10.23 10.52
C TYR A 127 3.32 11.19 11.48
N LYS A 128 3.61 12.50 11.41
CA LYS A 128 3.06 13.51 12.35
C LYS A 128 2.14 14.57 11.73
N ASP A 129 2.17 14.72 10.41
CA ASP A 129 1.56 15.89 9.75
C ASP A 129 0.28 15.59 8.94
N LYS A 130 -0.20 16.58 8.19
CA LYS A 130 -1.24 16.37 7.17
C LYS A 130 -0.68 15.54 6.01
N GLY A 131 -1.55 14.75 5.40
CA GLY A 131 -1.23 13.97 4.20
C GLY A 131 -1.05 12.48 4.44
N ILE A 132 -1.11 11.99 5.69
CA ILE A 132 -0.96 10.55 5.98
C ILE A 132 -1.93 9.69 5.16
N PHE A 133 -3.20 10.12 5.04
CA PHE A 133 -4.19 9.40 4.25
C PHE A 133 -3.85 9.33 2.76
N VAL A 134 -3.21 10.37 2.23
CA VAL A 134 -2.76 10.39 0.83
C VAL A 134 -1.58 9.43 0.64
N LEU A 135 -0.62 9.43 1.56
CA LEU A 135 0.50 8.48 1.52
C LEU A 135 0.01 7.04 1.66
N VAL A 136 -0.88 6.76 2.62
CA VAL A 136 -1.49 5.44 2.82
C VAL A 136 -2.20 4.99 1.54
N PHE A 137 -3.01 5.87 0.92
CA PHE A 137 -3.69 5.57 -0.33
C PHE A 137 -2.69 5.21 -1.45
N ILE A 138 -1.64 6.02 -1.64
CA ILE A 138 -0.61 5.78 -2.65
C ILE A 138 0.08 4.42 -2.40
N CYS A 139 0.48 4.14 -1.16
CA CYS A 139 1.11 2.86 -0.82
C CYS A 139 0.15 1.68 -1.04
N ALA A 140 -1.11 1.79 -0.62
CA ALA A 140 -2.11 0.74 -0.81
C ALA A 140 -2.40 0.48 -2.30
N ALA A 141 -2.53 1.53 -3.12
CA ALA A 141 -2.72 1.40 -4.56
C ALA A 141 -1.50 0.78 -5.26
N LEU A 142 -0.28 1.15 -4.87
CA LEU A 142 0.94 0.54 -5.38
C LEU A 142 1.07 -0.94 -4.98
N LEU A 143 0.69 -1.30 -3.75
CA LEU A 143 0.58 -2.72 -3.35
C LEU A 143 -0.52 -3.44 -4.15
N GLY A 144 -1.57 -2.72 -4.54
CA GLY A 144 -2.57 -3.13 -5.53
C GLY A 144 -1.95 -3.63 -6.83
N ILE A 145 -0.97 -2.89 -7.35
CA ILE A 145 -0.24 -3.27 -8.56
C ILE A 145 0.65 -4.49 -8.29
N VAL A 146 1.34 -4.54 -7.13
CA VAL A 146 2.18 -5.69 -6.75
C VAL A 146 1.37 -6.99 -6.71
N ASP A 147 0.19 -6.97 -6.07
CA ASP A 147 -0.71 -8.11 -6.00
C ASP A 147 -1.13 -8.58 -7.39
N GLU A 148 -1.57 -7.68 -8.27
CA GLU A 148 -1.92 -8.03 -9.64
C GLU A 148 -0.75 -8.63 -10.43
N MET A 149 0.46 -8.11 -10.25
CA MET A 149 1.66 -8.67 -10.88
C MET A 149 1.98 -10.07 -10.33
N MET A 150 1.85 -10.29 -9.02
CA MET A 150 2.00 -11.62 -8.43
C MET A 150 0.94 -12.58 -8.95
N GLN A 151 -0.31 -12.13 -9.12
CA GLN A 151 -1.37 -12.92 -9.73
C GLN A 151 -1.03 -13.28 -11.19
N GLY A 152 -0.48 -12.36 -11.97
CA GLY A 152 -0.02 -12.68 -13.34
C GLY A 152 1.01 -13.80 -13.38
N ILE A 153 1.87 -13.90 -12.36
CA ILE A 153 2.89 -14.97 -12.25
C ILE A 153 2.28 -16.31 -11.79
N ILE A 154 1.22 -16.26 -10.98
CA ILE A 154 0.59 -17.46 -10.41
C ILE A 154 -0.22 -18.20 -11.48
N PRO A 155 -0.06 -19.52 -11.64
CA PRO A 155 -0.87 -20.29 -12.58
C PRO A 155 -2.37 -20.17 -12.33
N ASN A 156 -3.17 -20.05 -13.40
CA ASN A 156 -4.63 -19.89 -13.36
C ASN A 156 -5.13 -18.61 -12.67
N ARG A 157 -4.26 -17.61 -12.55
CA ARG A 157 -4.61 -16.23 -12.18
C ARG A 157 -4.25 -15.32 -13.35
N HIS A 158 -4.83 -14.13 -13.35
CA HIS A 158 -4.73 -13.21 -14.47
C HIS A 158 -4.38 -11.82 -13.97
N TYR A 159 -3.39 -11.21 -14.59
CA TYR A 159 -3.10 -9.81 -14.46
C TYR A 159 -4.19 -8.97 -15.15
N GLY A 160 -4.77 -8.00 -14.42
CA GLY A 160 -5.89 -7.19 -14.92
C GLY A 160 -5.90 -5.74 -14.41
N TRP A 161 -6.05 -4.78 -15.33
CA TRP A 161 -6.18 -3.36 -14.95
C TRP A 161 -7.46 -3.06 -14.16
N GLN A 162 -8.54 -3.82 -14.41
CA GLN A 162 -9.80 -3.68 -13.68
C GLN A 162 -9.61 -3.99 -12.19
N ASP A 163 -8.79 -4.99 -11.89
CA ASP A 163 -8.52 -5.44 -10.53
C ASP A 163 -7.58 -4.43 -9.83
N MET A 164 -6.62 -3.83 -10.54
CA MET A 164 -5.84 -2.68 -10.02
C MET A 164 -6.72 -1.48 -9.64
N ILE A 165 -7.73 -1.16 -10.46
CA ILE A 165 -8.69 -0.08 -10.17
C ILE A 165 -9.55 -0.46 -8.97
N MET A 166 -9.99 -1.71 -8.88
CA MET A 166 -10.76 -2.19 -7.75
C MET A 166 -9.98 -2.11 -6.44
N ASN A 167 -8.72 -2.57 -6.44
CA ASN A 167 -7.79 -2.47 -5.32
C ASN A 167 -7.62 -1.00 -4.88
N SER A 168 -7.43 -0.09 -5.83
CA SER A 168 -7.27 1.35 -5.56
C SER A 168 -8.54 1.98 -4.98
N ALA A 169 -9.70 1.68 -5.55
CA ALA A 169 -10.98 2.21 -5.07
C ALA A 169 -11.36 1.64 -3.69
N ALA A 170 -11.06 0.36 -3.44
CA ALA A 170 -11.19 -0.26 -2.13
C ALA A 170 -10.24 0.36 -1.10
N ALA A 171 -9.02 0.72 -1.50
CA ALA A 171 -8.13 1.49 -0.64
C ALA A 171 -8.72 2.86 -0.28
N LEU A 172 -9.36 3.55 -1.24
CA LEU A 172 -10.08 4.80 -0.97
C LEU A 172 -11.23 4.62 0.04
N MET A 173 -11.96 3.50 -0.02
CA MET A 173 -12.96 3.14 0.99
C MET A 173 -12.31 2.93 2.38
N GLY A 174 -11.14 2.30 2.41
CA GLY A 174 -10.31 2.19 3.62
C GLY A 174 -9.95 3.57 4.19
N ILE A 175 -9.62 4.54 3.34
CA ILE A 175 -9.35 5.92 3.78
C ILE A 175 -10.61 6.59 4.32
N PHE A 176 -11.77 6.46 3.66
CA PHE A 176 -13.03 7.02 4.15
C PHE A 176 -13.39 6.47 5.53
N THR A 177 -13.26 5.15 5.72
CA THR A 177 -13.52 4.53 7.03
C THR A 177 -12.52 5.00 8.09
N LEU A 178 -11.22 5.09 7.76
CA LEU A 178 -10.23 5.65 8.69
C LEU A 178 -10.50 7.11 9.04
N ALA A 179 -10.87 7.95 8.06
CA ALA A 179 -11.15 9.37 8.28
C ALA A 179 -12.35 9.59 9.21
N GLY A 180 -13.33 8.67 9.21
CA GLY A 180 -14.46 8.71 10.14
C GLY A 180 -14.10 8.27 11.57
N LEU A 181 -13.18 7.31 11.72
CA LEU A 181 -12.80 6.75 13.02
C LEU A 181 -11.65 7.49 13.70
N ARG A 182 -10.66 7.93 12.93
CA ARG A 182 -9.42 8.55 13.42
C ARG A 182 -9.51 10.08 13.30
N LYS A 183 -8.84 10.79 14.20
CA LYS A 183 -8.63 12.23 14.02
C LYS A 183 -7.48 12.40 13.03
N ALA A 184 -7.69 13.15 11.95
CA ALA A 184 -6.60 13.54 11.09
C ALA A 184 -5.57 14.34 11.92
N PRO A 185 -4.25 14.10 11.73
CA PRO A 185 -3.25 14.91 12.41
C PRO A 185 -3.43 16.38 12.10
N THR A 186 -3.38 17.21 13.14
CA THR A 186 -3.46 18.68 13.04
C THR A 186 -2.06 19.22 12.77
N GLY A 187 -1.58 19.06 11.54
CA GLY A 187 -0.32 19.64 11.06
C GLY A 187 -0.53 20.54 9.84
N ASP A 188 0.53 20.93 9.17
CA ASP A 188 0.49 21.57 7.86
C ASP A 188 1.18 20.69 6.80
N TRP A 189 1.49 21.27 5.64
CA TRP A 189 2.24 20.60 4.57
C TRP A 189 3.71 21.06 4.54
N ALA A 190 4.25 21.61 5.63
CA ALA A 190 5.62 22.16 5.67
C ALA A 190 6.68 21.09 5.38
N TRP A 191 6.41 19.82 5.73
CA TRP A 191 7.26 18.68 5.37
C TRP A 191 7.54 18.57 3.86
N THR A 192 6.68 19.13 3.00
CA THR A 192 6.92 19.18 1.54
C THR A 192 8.14 20.03 1.19
N GLY A 193 8.47 21.04 2.00
CA GLY A 193 9.71 21.80 1.91
C GLY A 193 10.93 20.89 2.10
N GLY A 194 10.85 19.95 3.05
CA GLY A 194 11.87 18.93 3.28
C GLY A 194 12.12 18.00 2.09
N LEU A 195 11.14 17.79 1.20
CA LEU A 195 11.35 17.01 -0.03
C LEU A 195 12.42 17.62 -0.94
N LYS A 196 12.65 18.94 -0.88
CA LYS A 196 13.70 19.62 -1.65
C LYS A 196 15.11 19.20 -1.24
N GLU A 197 15.28 18.70 -0.02
CA GLU A 197 16.56 18.14 0.45
C GLU A 197 16.80 16.72 -0.08
N PHE A 198 15.77 16.07 -0.63
CA PHE A 198 15.82 14.70 -1.14
C PHE A 198 15.72 14.63 -2.68
N LYS A 199 16.14 15.67 -3.40
CA LYS A 199 16.08 15.72 -4.89
C LYS A 199 16.59 14.46 -5.59
N PRO A 200 17.75 13.87 -5.24
CA PRO A 200 18.21 12.65 -5.91
C PRO A 200 17.26 11.47 -5.70
N ALA A 201 16.79 11.28 -4.47
CA ALA A 201 15.86 10.20 -4.15
C ALA A 201 14.49 10.40 -4.81
N LEU A 202 14.02 11.66 -4.88
CA LEU A 202 12.80 12.02 -5.60
C LEU A 202 12.95 11.74 -7.10
N GLY A 203 14.09 12.08 -7.70
CA GLY A 203 14.39 11.77 -9.10
C GLY A 203 14.40 10.27 -9.38
N ILE A 204 15.01 9.47 -8.49
CA ILE A 204 14.98 8.00 -8.57
C ILE A 204 13.53 7.48 -8.45
N MET A 205 12.75 8.00 -7.50
CA MET A 205 11.36 7.59 -7.32
C MET A 205 10.49 7.90 -8.54
N VAL A 206 10.64 9.09 -9.14
CA VAL A 206 9.93 9.46 -10.39
C VAL A 206 10.39 8.59 -11.56
N PHE A 207 11.69 8.32 -11.67
CA PHE A 207 12.25 7.41 -12.68
C PHE A 207 11.69 5.99 -12.55
N GLY A 208 11.56 5.48 -11.32
CA GLY A 208 10.91 4.22 -11.02
C GLY A 208 9.42 4.23 -11.34
N ALA A 209 8.68 5.24 -10.89
CA ALA A 209 7.24 5.34 -11.17
C ALA A 209 6.93 5.37 -12.67
N ALA A 210 7.71 6.13 -13.45
CA ALA A 210 7.58 6.15 -14.92
C ALA A 210 7.88 4.77 -15.54
N GLY A 211 8.95 4.11 -15.09
CA GLY A 211 9.29 2.76 -15.53
C GLY A 211 8.23 1.72 -15.14
N ALA A 212 7.62 1.86 -13.96
CA ALA A 212 6.55 0.99 -13.48
C ALA A 212 5.27 1.14 -14.32
N VAL A 213 4.90 2.36 -14.72
CA VAL A 213 3.77 2.60 -15.64
C VAL A 213 4.01 1.90 -16.98
N LEU A 214 5.18 2.11 -17.59
CA LEU A 214 5.54 1.46 -18.85
C LEU A 214 5.55 -0.07 -18.70
N THR A 215 6.11 -0.57 -17.61
CA THR A 215 6.10 -1.99 -17.26
C THR A 215 4.69 -2.55 -17.20
N CYS A 216 3.78 -1.87 -16.49
CA CYS A 216 2.40 -2.31 -16.35
C CYS A 216 1.67 -2.36 -17.70
N VAL A 217 1.94 -1.39 -18.59
CA VAL A 217 1.38 -1.35 -19.95
C VAL A 217 1.89 -2.53 -20.79
N TYR A 218 3.20 -2.73 -20.87
CA TYR A 218 3.78 -3.81 -21.69
C TYR A 218 3.43 -5.22 -21.17
N LEU A 219 3.18 -5.38 -19.87
CA LEU A 219 2.72 -6.66 -19.32
C LEU A 219 1.35 -7.09 -19.86
N PHE A 220 0.51 -6.16 -20.32
CA PHE A 220 -0.74 -6.53 -21.01
C PHE A 220 -0.49 -7.18 -22.38
N ASP A 221 0.60 -6.80 -23.06
CA ASP A 221 0.97 -7.44 -24.32
C ASP A 221 1.63 -8.81 -24.06
N VAL A 222 2.39 -8.94 -22.98
CA VAL A 222 3.02 -10.21 -22.55
C VAL A 222 1.96 -11.26 -22.21
N LYS A 223 0.79 -10.88 -21.70
CA LYS A 223 -0.32 -11.82 -21.48
C LYS A 223 -0.72 -12.60 -22.74
N ALA A 224 -0.54 -12.02 -23.92
CA ALA A 224 -0.94 -12.64 -25.18
C ALA A 224 0.14 -13.51 -25.83
N LEU A 225 1.41 -13.40 -25.40
CA LEU A 225 2.58 -13.91 -26.13
C LEU A 225 3.75 -14.23 -25.17
N ALA A 226 4.74 -15.02 -25.60
CA ALA A 226 5.89 -15.31 -24.75
C ALA A 226 6.70 -14.03 -24.39
N PHE A 227 7.06 -13.89 -23.11
CA PHE A 227 7.77 -12.73 -22.53
C PHE A 227 8.94 -12.22 -23.38
N ARG A 228 9.76 -13.14 -23.90
CA ARG A 228 11.01 -12.86 -24.62
C ARG A 228 10.85 -12.11 -25.95
N ASN A 229 9.66 -12.15 -26.56
CA ASN A 229 9.40 -11.54 -27.86
C ASN A 229 8.55 -10.26 -27.77
N VAL A 230 8.04 -9.93 -26.59
CA VAL A 230 7.10 -8.82 -26.40
C VAL A 230 7.59 -7.81 -25.40
N TYR A 231 8.18 -8.25 -24.29
CA TYR A 231 8.70 -7.32 -23.30
C TYR A 231 10.01 -6.69 -23.80
N PRO A 232 10.08 -5.36 -23.99
CA PRO A 232 11.24 -4.75 -24.62
C PRO A 232 12.51 -4.90 -23.78
N PHE A 233 13.61 -5.30 -24.41
CA PHE A 233 14.89 -5.50 -23.70
C PHE A 233 15.42 -4.21 -23.04
N TRP A 234 15.20 -3.05 -23.67
CA TRP A 234 15.57 -1.75 -23.07
C TRP A 234 14.79 -1.47 -21.78
N LEU A 235 13.53 -1.88 -21.72
CA LEU A 235 12.69 -1.71 -20.53
C LEU A 235 13.13 -2.67 -19.43
N LEU A 236 13.51 -3.91 -19.79
CA LEU A 236 14.14 -4.83 -18.84
C LEU A 236 15.45 -4.27 -18.27
N GLY A 237 16.27 -3.63 -19.11
CA GLY A 237 17.46 -2.90 -18.70
C GLY A 237 17.15 -1.73 -17.75
N TRP A 238 16.08 -0.96 -18.02
CA TRP A 238 15.58 0.09 -17.12
C TRP A 238 15.18 -0.51 -15.76
N ASN A 239 14.42 -1.60 -15.75
CA ASN A 239 14.00 -2.26 -14.51
C ASN A 239 15.23 -2.67 -13.66
N GLY A 240 16.24 -3.28 -14.29
CA GLY A 240 17.51 -3.60 -13.62
C GLY A 240 18.23 -2.37 -13.06
N LEU A 241 18.36 -1.31 -13.86
CA LEU A 241 18.99 -0.05 -13.44
C LEU A 241 18.24 0.60 -12.26
N PHE A 242 16.91 0.60 -12.30
CA PHE A 242 16.10 1.14 -11.22
C PHE A 242 16.21 0.31 -9.93
N ILE A 243 16.22 -1.02 -10.01
CA ILE A 243 16.41 -1.88 -8.83
C ILE A 243 17.74 -1.54 -8.13
N VAL A 244 18.82 -1.40 -8.90
CA VAL A 244 20.15 -1.05 -8.34
C VAL A 244 20.14 0.34 -7.73
N THR A 245 19.69 1.36 -8.48
CA THR A 245 19.71 2.75 -8.00
C THR A 245 18.74 3.01 -6.84
N GLY A 246 17.55 2.43 -6.90
CA GLY A 246 16.55 2.44 -5.82
C GLY A 246 17.04 1.74 -4.56
N SER A 247 17.65 0.55 -4.69
CA SER A 247 18.24 -0.15 -3.54
C SER A 247 19.37 0.64 -2.90
N VAL A 248 20.25 1.24 -3.71
CA VAL A 248 21.28 2.16 -3.21
C VAL A 248 20.63 3.33 -2.45
N ALA A 249 19.52 3.88 -2.94
CA ALA A 249 18.84 4.96 -2.26
C ALA A 249 18.20 4.56 -0.93
N VAL A 250 17.69 3.32 -0.82
CA VAL A 250 17.12 2.77 0.42
C VAL A 250 18.20 2.41 1.45
N PHE A 251 19.33 1.84 1.04
CA PHE A 251 20.38 1.39 1.97
C PHE A 251 21.38 2.50 2.35
N PHE A 252 21.68 3.43 1.44
CA PHE A 252 22.66 4.50 1.66
C PHE A 252 22.01 5.84 1.98
N GLN A 253 20.96 5.82 2.82
CA GLN A 253 20.21 7.03 3.18
C GLN A 253 21.11 8.12 3.76
N LYS A 254 22.08 7.79 4.61
CA LYS A 254 22.98 8.82 5.17
C LYS A 254 23.73 9.65 4.13
N ARG A 255 23.95 9.10 2.92
CA ARG A 255 24.68 9.79 1.84
C ARG A 255 23.75 10.63 0.96
N LEU A 256 22.50 10.22 0.80
CA LEU A 256 21.52 10.93 -0.03
C LEU A 256 20.64 11.91 0.75
N TYR A 257 20.61 11.79 2.08
CA TYR A 257 19.75 12.55 2.97
C TYR A 257 20.66 13.49 3.75
N LYS A 258 20.78 14.74 3.29
CA LYS A 258 21.50 15.76 4.08
C LYS A 258 20.75 15.98 5.41
N PRO A 259 21.47 16.15 6.53
CA PRO A 259 20.83 16.56 7.77
C PRO A 259 20.11 17.89 7.52
N ILE A 260 18.82 17.94 7.84
CA ILE A 260 18.03 19.17 7.73
C ILE A 260 18.67 20.19 8.67
N ASN A 261 19.08 21.32 8.11
CA ASN A 261 19.51 22.44 8.92
C ASN A 261 18.24 22.96 9.62
N PRO A 262 18.16 22.96 10.96
CA PRO A 262 16.97 23.45 11.66
C PRO A 262 16.85 24.95 11.38
N GLY A 263 16.07 25.30 10.37
CA GLY A 263 15.63 26.66 10.13
C GLY A 263 14.69 27.11 11.24
N ASN A 264 14.64 28.42 11.47
CA ASN A 264 13.95 29.10 12.58
C ASN A 264 12.39 28.97 12.59
N ASP A 265 11.80 27.90 12.05
CA ASP A 265 10.36 27.67 12.15
C ASP A 265 10.03 27.15 13.56
N GLU A 266 9.58 28.06 14.43
CA GLU A 266 9.37 27.83 15.87
C GLU A 266 8.20 26.87 16.20
N ASP A 267 7.33 26.56 15.23
CA ASP A 267 6.04 25.88 15.51
C ASP A 267 6.02 24.36 15.25
N SER A 268 7.05 23.77 14.64
CA SER A 268 7.08 22.30 14.45
C SER A 268 8.48 21.73 14.56
N ASN A 269 8.59 20.57 15.21
CA ASN A 269 9.86 19.89 15.44
C ASN A 269 10.49 19.51 14.08
N PRO A 270 11.65 20.08 13.69
CA PRO A 270 12.28 19.81 12.39
C PRO A 270 12.57 18.32 12.16
N TYR A 271 12.76 17.56 13.24
CA TYR A 271 12.95 16.11 13.18
C TYR A 271 11.70 15.37 12.66
N ASP A 272 10.51 15.79 13.08
CA ASP A 272 9.26 15.16 12.70
C ASP A 272 8.93 15.42 11.22
N GLN A 273 9.15 16.65 10.75
CA GLN A 273 9.03 16.99 9.33
C GLN A 273 9.99 16.18 8.45
N ALA A 274 11.24 16.00 8.90
CA ALA A 274 12.24 15.18 8.19
C ALA A 274 11.78 13.73 8.08
N MET A 275 11.22 13.17 9.16
CA MET A 275 10.71 11.81 9.18
C MET A 275 9.51 11.67 8.24
N THR A 276 8.54 12.58 8.30
CA THR A 276 7.39 12.61 7.39
C THR A 276 7.86 12.62 5.93
N ALA A 277 8.75 13.54 5.56
CA ALA A 277 9.29 13.62 4.20
C ALA A 277 10.04 12.36 3.75
N ARG A 278 10.75 11.67 4.67
CA ARG A 278 11.39 10.38 4.38
C ARG A 278 10.38 9.29 4.08
N LEU A 279 9.26 9.21 4.82
CA LEU A 279 8.22 8.21 4.57
C LEU A 279 7.60 8.36 3.18
N TRP A 280 7.39 9.60 2.72
CA TRP A 280 6.90 9.90 1.38
C TRP A 280 7.81 9.42 0.24
N ILE A 281 9.08 9.17 0.52
CA ILE A 281 10.05 8.68 -0.45
C ILE A 281 10.24 7.19 -0.27
N LEU A 282 10.59 6.75 0.94
CA LEU A 282 10.99 5.37 1.21
C LEU A 282 9.84 4.39 0.99
N CYS A 283 8.62 4.72 1.42
CA CYS A 283 7.50 3.77 1.32
C CYS A 283 7.12 3.50 -0.15
N PRO A 284 6.85 4.51 -1.00
CA PRO A 284 6.62 4.26 -2.42
C PRO A 284 7.83 3.65 -3.13
N LEU A 285 9.06 4.09 -2.80
CA LEU A 285 10.27 3.60 -3.44
C LEU A 285 10.48 2.10 -3.21
N VAL A 286 10.27 1.60 -1.99
CA VAL A 286 10.38 0.16 -1.69
C VAL A 286 9.35 -0.64 -2.49
N ILE A 287 8.10 -0.16 -2.59
CA ILE A 287 7.06 -0.85 -3.36
C ILE A 287 7.39 -0.85 -4.86
N LEU A 288 7.88 0.26 -5.39
CA LEU A 288 8.36 0.34 -6.79
C LEU A 288 9.51 -0.64 -7.04
N ILE A 289 10.46 -0.78 -6.12
CA ILE A 289 11.55 -1.76 -6.24
C ILE A 289 10.97 -3.17 -6.35
N ILE A 290 9.93 -3.51 -5.57
CA ILE A 290 9.24 -4.80 -5.65
C ILE A 290 8.60 -5.00 -7.03
N ILE A 291 7.85 -4.01 -7.54
CA ILE A 291 7.24 -4.03 -8.89
C ILE A 291 8.29 -4.37 -9.95
N HIS A 292 9.40 -3.62 -9.98
CA HIS A 292 10.45 -3.85 -10.98
C HIS A 292 11.16 -5.20 -10.80
N THR A 293 11.36 -5.62 -9.54
CA THR A 293 11.99 -6.91 -9.20
C THR A 293 11.16 -8.09 -9.67
N LEU A 294 9.83 -8.04 -9.48
CA LEU A 294 8.93 -9.09 -9.93
C LEU A 294 9.04 -9.30 -11.44
N VAL A 295 9.06 -8.23 -12.23
CA VAL A 295 9.20 -8.34 -13.69
C VAL A 295 10.56 -8.90 -14.10
N LEU A 296 11.64 -8.40 -13.48
CA LEU A 296 12.98 -8.89 -13.79
C LEU A 296 13.11 -10.38 -13.45
N LEU A 297 12.55 -10.80 -12.30
CA LEU A 297 12.52 -12.20 -11.88
C LEU A 297 11.74 -13.06 -12.87
N THR A 298 10.53 -12.64 -13.25
CA THR A 298 9.70 -13.33 -14.24
C THR A 298 10.44 -13.50 -15.57
N ALA A 299 11.11 -12.44 -16.04
CA ALA A 299 11.89 -12.47 -17.28
C ALA A 299 13.07 -13.45 -17.21
N VAL A 300 13.88 -13.36 -16.15
CA VAL A 300 15.13 -14.12 -15.99
C VAL A 300 14.85 -15.60 -15.71
N ALA A 301 13.86 -15.88 -14.87
CA ALA A 301 13.48 -17.25 -14.54
C ALA A 301 12.59 -17.90 -15.61
N GLY A 302 12.12 -17.13 -16.62
CA GLY A 302 11.23 -17.63 -17.65
C GLY A 302 9.88 -18.09 -17.11
N LEU A 303 9.38 -17.41 -16.07
CA LEU A 303 8.09 -17.74 -15.46
C LEU A 303 6.95 -17.40 -16.43
N PRO A 304 5.88 -18.21 -16.46
CA PRO A 304 4.67 -17.84 -17.19
C PRO A 304 4.08 -16.56 -16.60
N PHE A 305 3.45 -15.75 -17.45
CA PHE A 305 2.74 -14.54 -17.05
C PHE A 305 1.40 -14.47 -17.80
N ASN A 306 0.28 -14.45 -17.08
CA ASN A 306 -1.09 -14.62 -17.61
C ASN A 306 -2.06 -13.50 -17.23
#